data_AF-A0AAV9B4Y7-F1
#
_entry.id   AF-A0AAV9B4Y7-F1
#
_cell.length_a   1.000
_cell.length_b   1.000
_cell.length_c   1.000
_cell.angle_alpha   90.00
_cell.angle_beta   90.00
_cell.angle_gamma   90.00
#
_symmetry.space_group_name_H-M   'P 1'
#
loop_
_entity.id
_entity.type
_entity.pdbx_description
1 polymer ?
#
loop_
_entity_poly.entity_id
_entity_poly.type
_entity_poly.pdbx_seq_one_letter_code
_entity_poly.pdbx_strand_id
1 'polypeptide(L)'
;MAYNVSGNPITNSTLEGMPEYAGKTITRTDRAHVAMNMKNAANKDVNARQYVENLKKSWGTGVSTLCLLYNATGDTVTFVTSHDWHGHIGPSPYPTEIANGQWGGFLHVKTSGTATGSSAGVVYHGKNEAGVRCDWMMAWSNPWDRNLFDNKAYTEIREADHFSRFWGAVSNLLDSSGLTHTDKWNGCLSTATTGSDTSPIFEGILTLENAAA
;
A
#
# COMPACT_ATOMS: atom_id res chain seq x y z
N MET A 1 -2.19 -6.27 -19.24
CA MET A 1 -1.22 -5.85 -18.22
C MET A 1 -1.86 -4.72 -17.43
N ALA A 2 -1.94 -4.81 -16.11
CA ALA A 2 -2.39 -3.68 -15.30
C ALA A 2 -1.30 -2.59 -15.38
N TYR A 3 -1.62 -1.41 -15.91
CA TYR A 3 -0.65 -0.33 -16.16
C TYR A 3 -0.02 0.25 -14.90
N ASN A 4 -0.56 -0.05 -13.72
CA ASN A 4 -0.19 0.50 -12.42
C ASN A 4 0.39 -0.55 -11.45
N VAL A 5 0.84 -1.70 -11.95
CA VAL A 5 1.48 -2.76 -11.15
C VAL A 5 2.85 -3.13 -11.75
N SER A 6 3.86 -3.30 -10.90
CA SER A 6 5.24 -3.59 -11.27
C SER A 6 5.79 -4.84 -10.58
N GLY A 7 6.59 -5.61 -11.34
CA GLY A 7 7.22 -6.86 -10.89
C GLY A 7 6.45 -8.11 -11.30
N ASN A 8 7.13 -9.25 -11.32
CA ASN A 8 6.50 -10.54 -11.54
C ASN A 8 5.96 -11.11 -10.23
N PRO A 9 4.77 -11.76 -10.24
CA PRO A 9 4.24 -12.44 -9.06
C PRO A 9 5.18 -13.52 -8.52
N ILE A 10 5.27 -13.62 -7.21
CA ILE A 10 5.96 -14.69 -6.48
C ILE A 10 4.93 -15.76 -6.12
N THR A 11 5.02 -16.89 -6.80
CA THR A 11 4.06 -18.00 -6.74
C THR A 11 4.74 -19.28 -6.27
N ASN A 12 3.99 -20.39 -6.13
CA ASN A 12 4.60 -21.69 -5.86
C ASN A 12 5.68 -22.05 -6.89
N SER A 13 5.43 -21.80 -8.18
CA SER A 13 6.42 -22.08 -9.23
C SER A 13 7.72 -21.28 -9.05
N THR A 14 7.63 -20.05 -8.53
CA THR A 14 8.82 -19.25 -8.19
C THR A 14 9.64 -19.92 -7.10
N LEU A 15 8.98 -20.45 -6.08
CA LEU A 15 9.62 -21.13 -4.95
C LEU A 15 10.11 -22.53 -5.32
N GLU A 16 9.39 -23.29 -6.14
CA GLU A 16 9.82 -24.62 -6.63
C GLU A 16 11.15 -24.56 -7.40
N GLY A 17 11.45 -23.42 -8.02
CA GLY A 17 12.75 -23.17 -8.66
C GLY A 17 13.90 -22.89 -7.69
N MET A 18 13.63 -22.75 -6.39
CA MET A 18 14.62 -22.43 -5.36
C MET A 18 15.07 -23.69 -4.61
N PRO A 19 16.39 -23.94 -4.44
CA PRO A 19 16.90 -25.13 -3.77
C PRO A 19 16.34 -25.34 -2.36
N GLU A 20 16.10 -24.27 -1.61
CA GLU A 20 15.58 -24.29 -0.25
C GLU A 20 14.13 -24.78 -0.13
N TYR A 21 13.38 -24.78 -1.23
CA TYR A 21 11.98 -25.24 -1.29
C TYR A 21 11.82 -26.55 -2.07
N ALA A 22 12.90 -27.14 -2.58
CA ALA A 22 12.87 -28.40 -3.31
C ALA A 22 12.24 -29.53 -2.48
N GLY A 23 11.14 -30.11 -2.98
CA GLY A 23 10.42 -31.19 -2.31
C GLY A 23 9.62 -30.78 -1.06
N LYS A 24 9.54 -29.49 -0.73
CA LYS A 24 8.73 -28.99 0.39
C LYS A 24 7.31 -28.67 -0.06
N THR A 25 6.37 -28.82 0.87
CA THR A 25 5.03 -28.26 0.68
C THR A 25 5.10 -26.75 0.90
N ILE A 26 4.88 -25.98 -0.17
CA ILE A 26 4.96 -24.52 -0.14
C ILE A 26 3.69 -23.94 0.48
N THR A 27 3.87 -23.15 1.54
CA THR A 27 2.79 -22.46 2.25
C THR A 27 2.62 -21.01 1.76
N ARG A 28 1.56 -20.35 2.23
CA ARG A 28 1.37 -18.90 2.02
C ARG A 28 2.48 -18.09 2.68
N THR A 29 2.86 -18.47 3.90
CA THR A 29 3.92 -17.83 4.68
C THR A 29 5.25 -17.92 3.95
N ASP A 30 5.56 -19.04 3.29
CA ASP A 30 6.76 -19.17 2.45
C ASP A 30 6.74 -18.17 1.28
N ARG A 31 5.62 -18.09 0.55
CA ARG A 31 5.48 -17.12 -0.56
C ARG A 31 5.57 -15.67 -0.08
N ALA A 32 5.00 -15.37 1.08
CA ALA A 32 5.06 -14.06 1.72
C ALA A 32 6.51 -13.70 2.13
N HIS A 33 7.23 -14.65 2.71
CA HIS A 33 8.61 -14.48 3.15
C HIS A 33 9.53 -14.21 1.97
N VAL A 34 9.43 -15.02 0.91
CA VAL A 34 10.20 -14.80 -0.33
C VAL A 34 9.82 -13.47 -0.97
N ALA A 35 8.55 -13.05 -0.93
CA ALA A 35 8.15 -11.73 -1.40
C ALA A 35 8.85 -10.61 -0.63
N MET A 36 8.86 -10.65 0.70
CA MET A 36 9.58 -9.66 1.51
C MET A 36 11.07 -9.59 1.14
N ASN A 37 11.74 -10.74 0.99
CA ASN A 37 13.16 -10.80 0.61
C ASN A 37 13.42 -10.29 -0.81
N MET A 38 12.44 -10.38 -1.70
CA MET A 38 12.53 -9.96 -3.10
C MET A 38 11.81 -8.63 -3.39
N LYS A 39 11.57 -7.81 -2.37
CA LYS A 39 10.85 -6.52 -2.50
C LYS A 39 11.45 -5.59 -3.56
N ASN A 40 12.78 -5.56 -3.64
CA ASN A 40 13.52 -4.70 -4.57
C ASN A 40 14.20 -5.49 -5.70
N ALA A 41 13.88 -6.78 -5.85
CA ALA A 41 14.49 -7.62 -6.88
C ALA A 41 14.04 -7.22 -8.29
N ALA A 42 14.93 -7.33 -9.27
CA ALA A 42 14.66 -7.04 -10.68
C ALA A 42 14.07 -5.63 -10.93
N ASN A 43 14.50 -4.63 -10.14
CA ASN A 43 14.11 -3.21 -10.28
C ASN A 43 12.60 -2.95 -10.18
N LYS A 44 11.82 -3.85 -9.57
CA LYS A 44 10.36 -3.71 -9.49
C LYS A 44 9.92 -2.48 -8.69
N ASP A 45 10.68 -2.13 -7.65
CA ASP A 45 10.51 -0.94 -6.81
C ASP A 45 10.85 0.33 -7.59
N VAL A 46 11.96 0.31 -8.34
CA VAL A 46 12.38 1.43 -9.21
C VAL A 46 11.33 1.69 -10.28
N ASN A 47 10.79 0.64 -10.91
CA ASN A 47 9.75 0.77 -11.93
C ASN A 47 8.45 1.35 -11.37
N ALA A 48 8.02 0.88 -10.19
CA ALA A 48 6.82 1.41 -9.51
C ALA A 48 7.00 2.88 -9.12
N ARG A 49 8.17 3.24 -8.59
CA ARG A 49 8.52 4.62 -8.27
C ARG A 49 8.54 5.52 -9.49
N GLN A 50 9.22 5.09 -10.56
CA GLN A 50 9.28 5.83 -11.82
C GLN A 50 7.88 6.08 -12.40
N TYR A 51 6.99 5.08 -12.27
CA TYR A 51 5.60 5.20 -12.70
C TYR A 51 4.87 6.35 -11.97
N VAL A 52 4.86 6.37 -10.63
CA VAL A 52 4.18 7.42 -9.86
C VAL A 52 4.85 8.79 -10.01
N GLU A 53 6.17 8.84 -10.18
CA GLU A 53 6.90 10.06 -10.52
C GLU A 53 6.51 10.60 -11.90
N ASN A 54 6.27 9.73 -12.88
CA ASN A 54 5.78 10.14 -14.19
C ASN A 54 4.33 10.67 -14.10
N LEU A 55 3.46 10.02 -13.30
CA LEU A 55 2.12 10.56 -13.03
C LEU A 55 2.20 11.96 -12.41
N LYS A 56 3.09 12.14 -11.43
CA LYS A 56 3.32 13.45 -10.78
C LYS A 56 3.80 14.49 -11.79
N LYS A 57 4.79 14.16 -12.64
CA LYS A 57 5.31 15.05 -13.69
C LYS A 57 4.20 15.47 -14.67
N SER A 58 3.35 14.53 -15.08
CA SER A 58 2.22 14.80 -15.97
C SER A 58 1.12 15.65 -15.32
N TRP A 59 0.88 15.47 -14.01
CA TRP A 59 -0.11 16.25 -13.28
C TRP A 59 0.37 17.69 -12.98
N GLY A 60 1.64 17.86 -12.62
CA GLY A 60 2.28 19.16 -12.45
C GLY A 60 2.36 19.65 -11.00
N THR A 61 2.19 20.96 -10.81
CA THR A 61 2.47 21.66 -9.55
C THR A 61 1.30 21.61 -8.58
N GLY A 62 1.60 21.38 -7.30
CA GLY A 62 0.65 21.37 -6.20
C GLY A 62 0.93 20.22 -5.22
N VAL A 63 0.05 20.07 -4.24
CA VAL A 63 0.14 19.03 -3.21
C VAL A 63 -0.37 17.70 -3.78
N SER A 64 0.41 16.64 -3.61
CA SER A 64 0.09 15.30 -4.11
C SER A 64 0.78 14.25 -3.26
N THR A 65 0.34 12.99 -3.31
CA THR A 65 0.98 11.88 -2.61
C THR A 65 1.25 10.77 -3.61
N LEU A 66 2.51 10.42 -3.79
CA LEU A 66 2.96 9.36 -4.69
C LEU A 66 2.87 8.04 -3.92
N CYS A 67 1.81 7.27 -4.14
CA CYS A 67 1.48 6.11 -3.32
C CYS A 67 2.01 4.82 -3.96
N LEU A 68 2.74 4.04 -3.17
CA LEU A 68 3.32 2.75 -3.52
C LEU A 68 2.84 1.71 -2.51
N LEU A 69 2.25 0.62 -2.98
CA LEU A 69 1.79 -0.49 -2.14
C LEU A 69 2.50 -1.78 -2.53
N TYR A 70 3.21 -2.40 -1.59
CA TYR A 70 3.83 -3.70 -1.79
C TYR A 70 2.99 -4.81 -1.17
N ASN A 71 2.65 -5.82 -1.97
CA ASN A 71 1.98 -7.00 -1.46
C ASN A 71 2.99 -8.14 -1.24
N ALA A 72 3.17 -8.53 0.01
CA ALA A 72 3.90 -9.70 0.45
C ALA A 72 3.06 -10.58 1.39
N THR A 73 1.77 -10.71 1.10
CA THR A 73 0.83 -11.52 1.90
C THR A 73 0.80 -13.00 1.51
N GLY A 74 1.57 -13.39 0.49
CA GLY A 74 1.62 -14.74 -0.05
C GLY A 74 0.53 -15.06 -1.07
N ASP A 75 -0.51 -14.22 -1.22
CA ASP A 75 -1.53 -14.32 -2.27
C ASP A 75 -1.83 -12.94 -2.87
N THR A 76 -2.66 -12.86 -3.92
CA THR A 76 -3.14 -11.58 -4.47
C THR A 76 -4.04 -10.85 -3.49
N VAL A 77 -3.84 -9.53 -3.36
CA VAL A 77 -4.79 -8.62 -2.70
C VAL A 77 -5.61 -7.86 -3.73
N THR A 78 -6.87 -7.58 -3.40
CA THR A 78 -7.83 -6.96 -4.34
C THR A 78 -8.43 -5.69 -3.76
N PHE A 79 -8.58 -4.65 -4.57
CA PHE A 79 -9.15 -3.38 -4.13
C PHE A 79 -10.61 -3.54 -3.70
N VAL A 80 -10.99 -2.96 -2.57
CA VAL A 80 -12.36 -3.00 -2.02
C VAL A 80 -13.03 -1.64 -2.13
N THR A 81 -12.41 -0.64 -1.50
CA THR A 81 -13.00 0.69 -1.36
C THR A 81 -11.92 1.73 -1.07
N SER A 82 -12.28 3.00 -1.22
CA SER A 82 -11.44 4.14 -0.88
C SER A 82 -12.31 5.25 -0.28
N HIS A 83 -11.65 6.22 0.36
CA HIS A 83 -12.30 7.41 0.87
C HIS A 83 -11.36 8.60 0.80
N ASP A 84 -11.78 9.64 0.09
CA ASP A 84 -11.04 10.88 -0.05
C ASP A 84 -11.58 11.90 0.97
N TRP A 85 -10.78 12.25 1.99
CA TRP A 85 -11.12 13.35 2.90
C TRP A 85 -10.82 14.71 2.25
N HIS A 86 -9.68 14.80 1.57
CA HIS A 86 -9.26 15.99 0.83
C HIS A 86 -8.49 15.62 -0.43
N GLY A 87 -8.86 16.21 -1.55
CA GLY A 87 -8.29 15.88 -2.85
C GLY A 87 -9.09 14.79 -3.56
N HIS A 88 -8.44 14.11 -4.48
CA HIS A 88 -9.02 12.99 -5.21
C HIS A 88 -7.92 12.13 -5.84
N ILE A 89 -8.30 10.92 -6.29
CA ILE A 89 -7.47 10.09 -7.15
C ILE A 89 -7.02 10.86 -8.40
N GLY A 90 -5.73 10.75 -8.74
CA GLY A 90 -5.13 11.39 -9.89
C GLY A 90 -5.45 10.66 -11.22
N PRO A 91 -4.58 10.80 -12.24
CA PRO A 91 -4.89 10.32 -13.60
C PRO A 91 -4.89 8.79 -13.77
N SER A 92 -4.49 8.03 -12.75
CA SER A 92 -4.49 6.56 -12.77
C SER A 92 -5.33 6.03 -11.62
N PRO A 93 -6.19 5.02 -11.86
CA PRO A 93 -7.02 4.43 -10.81
C PRO A 93 -6.16 3.66 -9.79
N TYR A 94 -6.76 3.32 -8.65
CA TYR A 94 -6.16 2.36 -7.73
C TYR A 94 -5.94 1.01 -8.43
N PRO A 95 -4.81 0.33 -8.20
CA PRO A 95 -4.60 -1.03 -8.68
C PRO A 95 -5.72 -1.96 -8.19
N THR A 96 -6.46 -2.59 -9.11
CA THR A 96 -7.58 -3.48 -8.75
C THR A 96 -7.09 -4.77 -8.11
N GLU A 97 -5.92 -5.26 -8.52
CA GLU A 97 -5.27 -6.45 -8.00
C GLU A 97 -3.77 -6.19 -7.90
N ILE A 98 -3.16 -6.61 -6.80
CA ILE A 98 -1.69 -6.60 -6.63
C ILE A 98 -1.32 -8.01 -6.23
N ALA A 99 -0.63 -8.77 -7.08
CA ALA A 99 -0.23 -10.12 -6.74
C ALA A 99 0.90 -10.13 -5.70
N ASN A 100 1.06 -11.25 -4.99
CA ASN A 100 2.18 -11.43 -4.07
C ASN A 100 3.51 -11.17 -4.80
N GLY A 101 4.39 -10.37 -4.20
CA GLY A 101 5.67 -10.01 -4.77
C GLY A 101 5.68 -8.77 -5.66
N GLN A 102 4.53 -8.13 -5.90
CA GLN A 102 4.39 -6.97 -6.78
C GLN A 102 4.18 -5.65 -6.02
N TRP A 103 4.53 -4.56 -6.69
CA TRP A 103 4.21 -3.19 -6.29
C TRP A 103 3.03 -2.65 -7.09
N GLY A 104 2.03 -2.10 -6.42
CA GLY A 104 1.02 -1.22 -7.01
C GLY A 104 1.42 0.24 -6.84
N GLY A 105 1.13 1.09 -7.83
CA GLY A 105 1.43 2.51 -7.78
C GLY A 105 0.27 3.39 -8.22
N PHE A 106 0.01 4.49 -7.53
CA PHE A 106 -0.99 5.48 -7.94
C PHE A 106 -0.64 6.86 -7.38
N LEU A 107 -1.29 7.90 -7.91
CA LEU A 107 -1.10 9.28 -7.48
C LEU A 107 -2.40 9.80 -6.87
N HIS A 108 -2.36 10.29 -5.64
CA HIS A 108 -3.45 11.05 -5.06
C HIS A 108 -3.10 12.54 -5.07
N VAL A 109 -4.03 13.41 -5.40
CA VAL A 109 -3.74 14.83 -5.64
C VAL A 109 -4.73 15.72 -4.91
N LYS A 110 -4.30 16.93 -4.60
CA LYS A 110 -5.22 17.94 -4.09
C LYS A 110 -6.22 18.38 -5.15
N THR A 111 -7.36 18.92 -4.72
CA THR A 111 -8.32 19.56 -5.63
C THR A 111 -7.79 20.89 -6.13
N SER A 112 -7.78 21.14 -7.44
CA SER A 112 -7.30 22.41 -8.03
C SER A 112 -8.05 23.63 -7.47
N GLY A 113 -7.33 24.73 -7.22
CA GLY A 113 -7.91 25.99 -6.74
C GLY A 113 -8.36 26.02 -5.27
N THR A 114 -8.19 24.93 -4.52
CA THR A 114 -8.54 24.87 -3.09
C THR A 114 -7.28 24.95 -2.21
N ALA A 115 -7.37 25.48 -1.01
CA ALA A 115 -6.27 25.47 -0.04
C ALA A 115 -6.26 24.19 0.83
N THR A 116 -6.50 23.03 0.20
CA THR A 116 -6.51 21.71 0.85
C THR A 116 -5.36 20.83 0.38
N GLY A 117 -5.03 19.84 1.20
CA GLY A 117 -3.99 18.85 0.92
C GLY A 117 -4.43 17.67 0.06
N SER A 118 -3.72 16.57 0.21
CA SER A 118 -3.99 15.25 -0.36
C SER A 118 -4.10 14.24 0.79
N SER A 119 -5.33 13.82 1.12
CA SER A 119 -5.58 12.86 2.19
C SER A 119 -6.70 11.90 1.83
N ALA A 120 -6.38 10.60 1.84
CA ALA A 120 -7.35 9.55 1.57
C ALA A 120 -6.90 8.22 2.22
N GLY A 121 -7.82 7.27 2.22
CA GLY A 121 -7.56 5.88 2.58
C GLY A 121 -7.98 4.93 1.47
N VAL A 122 -7.28 3.80 1.34
CA VAL A 122 -7.62 2.70 0.44
C VAL A 122 -7.66 1.39 1.22
N VAL A 123 -8.57 0.51 0.85
CA VAL A 123 -8.73 -0.80 1.47
C VAL A 123 -8.50 -1.89 0.43
N TYR A 124 -7.62 -2.82 0.77
CA TYR A 124 -7.33 -4.02 0.00
C TYR A 124 -7.73 -5.26 0.78
N HIS A 125 -8.36 -6.18 0.09
CA HIS A 125 -8.75 -7.46 0.61
C HIS A 125 -7.67 -8.51 0.41
N GLY A 126 -7.36 -9.27 1.44
CA GLY A 126 -6.41 -10.37 1.37
C GLY A 126 -6.78 -11.51 2.33
N LYS A 127 -5.80 -12.37 2.58
CA LYS A 127 -5.93 -13.48 3.53
C LYS A 127 -4.75 -13.49 4.49
N ASN A 128 -5.00 -13.91 5.73
CA ASN A 128 -3.95 -14.23 6.67
C ASN A 128 -3.33 -15.61 6.39
N GLU A 129 -2.39 -16.03 7.24
CA GLU A 129 -1.73 -17.33 7.16
C GLU A 129 -2.73 -18.50 7.12
N ALA A 130 -3.76 -18.48 7.97
CA ALA A 130 -4.80 -19.51 8.03
C ALA A 130 -5.80 -19.46 6.85
N GLY A 131 -5.65 -18.52 5.92
CA GLY A 131 -6.57 -18.34 4.80
C GLY A 131 -7.86 -17.58 5.17
N VAL A 132 -7.93 -17.04 6.39
CA VAL A 132 -9.02 -16.19 6.85
C VAL A 132 -8.91 -14.82 6.19
N ARG A 133 -10.07 -14.31 5.83
CA ARG A 133 -10.27 -13.07 5.08
C ARG A 133 -9.98 -11.83 5.94
N CYS A 134 -9.12 -10.93 5.48
CA CYS A 134 -8.75 -9.69 6.17
C CYS A 134 -8.75 -8.50 5.21
N ASP A 135 -9.17 -7.34 5.70
CA ASP A 135 -9.08 -6.07 4.99
C ASP A 135 -7.89 -5.26 5.51
N TRP A 136 -7.12 -4.71 4.58
CA TRP A 136 -5.89 -3.98 4.77
C TRP A 136 -6.08 -2.53 4.36
N MET A 137 -6.16 -1.63 5.33
CA MET A 137 -6.36 -0.21 5.08
C MET A 137 -5.03 0.54 5.14
N MET A 138 -4.80 1.40 4.15
CA MET A 138 -3.65 2.28 4.04
C MET A 138 -4.15 3.70 3.87
N ALA A 139 -3.75 4.61 4.75
CA ALA A 139 -4.19 6.00 4.74
C ALA A 139 -3.02 6.96 4.87
N TRP A 140 -3.16 8.12 4.23
CA TRP A 140 -2.18 9.19 4.23
C TRP A 140 -2.86 10.54 4.40
N SER A 141 -2.13 11.49 4.99
CA SER A 141 -2.48 12.91 4.97
C SER A 141 -1.25 13.72 4.60
N ASN A 142 -1.36 14.52 3.54
CA ASN A 142 -0.34 15.47 3.11
C ASN A 142 -0.98 16.86 3.07
N PRO A 143 -0.82 17.67 4.13
CA PRO A 143 -1.50 18.96 4.25
C PRO A 143 -0.96 20.01 3.29
N TRP A 144 -1.82 20.99 2.96
CA TRP A 144 -1.39 22.17 2.21
C TRP A 144 -0.63 23.18 3.08
N ASP A 145 -1.12 23.43 4.30
CA ASP A 145 -0.44 24.30 5.25
C ASP A 145 0.64 23.54 6.02
N ARG A 146 1.88 23.69 5.54
CA ARG A 146 3.07 23.05 6.10
C ARG A 146 3.62 23.76 7.33
N ASN A 147 3.09 24.91 7.71
CA ASN A 147 3.49 25.60 8.94
C ASN A 147 2.72 25.08 10.16
N LEU A 148 1.50 24.57 9.94
CA LEU A 148 0.62 24.10 11.00
C LEU A 148 0.53 22.58 11.09
N PHE A 149 0.75 21.87 9.98
CA PHE A 149 0.52 20.44 9.90
C PHE A 149 1.65 19.70 9.19
N ASP A 150 1.95 18.50 9.70
CA ASP A 150 2.90 17.56 9.13
C ASP A 150 2.20 16.46 8.33
N ASN A 151 2.97 15.81 7.46
CA ASN A 151 2.50 14.62 6.75
C ASN A 151 2.25 13.47 7.73
N LYS A 152 1.25 12.64 7.41
CA LYS A 152 0.79 11.52 8.23
C LYS A 152 0.67 10.25 7.39
N ALA A 153 1.02 9.12 7.99
CA ALA A 153 0.78 7.80 7.46
C ALA A 153 0.07 6.96 8.53
N TYR A 154 -0.91 6.16 8.12
CA TYR A 154 -1.66 5.28 9.00
C TYR A 154 -2.04 4.00 8.26
N THR A 155 -2.11 2.90 9.01
CA THR A 155 -2.57 1.62 8.48
C THR A 155 -3.27 0.84 9.57
N GLU A 156 -4.26 0.04 9.17
CA GLU A 156 -5.07 -0.78 10.06
C GLU A 156 -5.54 -2.02 9.32
N ILE A 157 -5.56 -3.16 10.01
CA ILE A 157 -6.00 -4.44 9.45
C ILE A 157 -7.17 -4.94 10.29
N ARG A 158 -8.31 -5.21 9.65
CA ARG A 158 -9.50 -5.68 10.36
C ARG A 158 -10.20 -6.79 9.58
N GLU A 159 -11.27 -7.31 10.16
CA GLU A 159 -12.18 -8.20 9.46
C GLU A 159 -12.72 -7.54 8.18
N ALA A 160 -13.12 -8.38 7.24
CA ALA A 160 -13.63 -7.89 5.98
C ALA A 160 -14.91 -7.04 6.15
N ASP A 161 -15.04 -6.02 5.30
CA ASP A 161 -16.15 -5.05 5.25
C ASP A 161 -16.19 -4.06 6.43
N HIS A 162 -15.18 -4.09 7.32
CA HIS A 162 -15.08 -3.21 8.50
C HIS A 162 -15.18 -1.72 8.13
N PHE A 163 -14.33 -1.25 7.21
CA PHE A 163 -14.08 0.19 7.01
C PHE A 163 -15.22 0.99 6.39
N SER A 164 -16.25 0.34 5.86
CA SER A 164 -17.38 0.99 5.18
C SER A 164 -18.12 2.06 6.01
N ARG A 165 -18.01 2.00 7.36
CA ARG A 165 -18.68 2.92 8.28
C ARG A 165 -17.74 3.67 9.24
N PHE A 166 -16.43 3.43 9.17
CA PHE A 166 -15.48 3.92 10.18
C PHE A 166 -14.51 4.99 9.67
N TRP A 167 -14.73 5.55 8.48
CA TRP A 167 -13.85 6.59 7.91
C TRP A 167 -13.65 7.82 8.82
N GLY A 168 -14.64 8.21 9.62
CA GLY A 168 -14.49 9.27 10.62
C GLY A 168 -13.53 8.90 11.76
N ALA A 169 -13.57 7.65 12.23
CA ALA A 169 -12.64 7.15 13.24
C ALA A 169 -11.22 7.03 12.66
N VAL A 170 -11.10 6.52 11.42
CA VAL A 170 -9.83 6.45 10.70
C VAL A 170 -9.21 7.83 10.52
N SER A 171 -9.99 8.86 10.18
CA SER A 171 -9.50 10.25 10.07
C SER A 171 -8.85 10.72 11.37
N ASN A 172 -9.53 10.54 12.51
CA ASN A 172 -9.00 10.95 13.81
C ASN A 172 -7.70 10.21 14.17
N LEU A 173 -7.63 8.91 13.85
CA LEU A 173 -6.44 8.10 14.08
C LEU A 173 -5.28 8.53 13.19
N LEU A 174 -5.54 8.78 11.90
CA LEU A 174 -4.57 9.34 10.96
C LEU A 174 -4.05 10.71 11.40
N ASP A 175 -4.91 11.61 11.87
CA ASP A 175 -4.51 12.93 12.34
C ASP A 175 -3.59 12.84 13.58
N SER A 176 -3.84 11.84 14.44
CA SER A 176 -3.02 11.54 15.61
C SER A 176 -1.73 10.76 15.30
N SER A 177 -1.55 10.30 14.05
CA SER A 177 -0.41 9.46 13.68
C SER A 177 0.86 10.28 13.40
N GLY A 178 1.93 9.59 12.99
CA GLY A 178 3.19 10.20 12.57
C GLY A 178 3.50 9.92 11.10
N LEU A 179 4.78 10.04 10.74
CA LEU A 179 5.28 9.70 9.41
C LEU A 179 5.30 8.19 9.15
N THR A 180 5.21 7.37 10.19
CA THR A 180 5.21 5.90 10.11
C THR A 180 4.17 5.34 11.07
N HIS A 181 3.49 4.28 10.65
CA HIS A 181 2.58 3.49 11.46
C HIS A 181 2.68 2.01 11.10
N THR A 182 2.48 1.13 12.07
CA THR A 182 2.46 -0.33 11.89
C THR A 182 1.27 -0.89 12.63
N ASP A 183 0.54 -1.83 12.02
CA ASP A 183 -0.54 -2.56 12.67
C ASP A 183 -0.33 -4.08 12.54
N LYS A 184 -0.66 -4.80 13.60
CA LYS A 184 -0.64 -6.27 13.67
C LYS A 184 -2.01 -6.75 14.08
N TRP A 185 -2.59 -7.66 13.31
CA TRP A 185 -3.90 -8.21 13.62
C TRP A 185 -4.08 -9.58 12.96
N ASN A 186 -4.49 -10.59 13.72
CA ASN A 186 -4.90 -11.90 13.19
C ASN A 186 -3.85 -12.58 12.28
N GLY A 187 -2.56 -12.47 12.61
CA GLY A 187 -1.45 -13.05 11.84
C GLY A 187 -1.02 -12.22 10.61
N CYS A 188 -1.60 -11.03 10.46
CA CYS A 188 -1.29 -10.05 9.42
C CYS A 188 -0.46 -8.90 10.01
N LEU A 189 0.49 -8.37 9.23
CA LEU A 189 1.33 -7.21 9.55
C LEU A 189 1.32 -6.19 8.42
N SER A 190 1.01 -4.93 8.73
CA SER A 190 1.09 -3.80 7.79
C SER A 190 1.99 -2.71 8.31
N THR A 191 2.67 -2.03 7.39
CA THR A 191 3.42 -0.81 7.69
C THR A 191 3.09 0.25 6.65
N ALA A 192 2.80 1.46 7.11
CA ALA A 192 2.63 2.65 6.29
C ALA A 192 3.71 3.67 6.66
N THR A 193 4.34 4.29 5.67
CA THR A 193 5.35 5.33 5.87
C THR A 193 5.18 6.43 4.82
N THR A 194 5.42 7.68 5.18
CA THR A 194 5.45 8.81 4.25
C THR A 194 6.66 9.71 4.48
N GLY A 195 7.16 10.34 3.41
CA GLY A 195 8.12 11.43 3.51
C GLY A 195 7.49 12.73 4.01
N SER A 196 8.34 13.71 4.36
CA SER A 196 7.93 15.08 4.72
C SER A 196 8.23 16.06 3.57
N ASP A 197 7.35 16.09 2.57
CA ASP A 197 7.41 16.99 1.42
C ASP A 197 5.97 17.28 0.92
N THR A 198 5.79 18.26 0.03
CA THR A 198 4.52 18.61 -0.60
C THR A 198 4.08 17.56 -1.63
N SER A 199 5.03 16.75 -2.11
CA SER A 199 4.79 15.61 -3.00
C SER A 199 5.53 14.36 -2.52
N PRO A 200 5.29 13.89 -1.28
CA PRO A 200 6.05 12.81 -0.68
C PRO A 200 5.67 11.47 -1.32
N ILE A 201 6.57 10.51 -1.20
CA ILE A 201 6.24 9.11 -1.40
C ILE A 201 5.55 8.61 -0.13
N PHE A 202 4.41 7.94 -0.31
CA PHE A 202 3.76 7.09 0.68
C PHE A 202 4.03 5.63 0.31
N GLU A 203 4.60 4.85 1.22
CA GLU A 203 4.87 3.42 1.06
C GLU A 203 4.02 2.63 2.05
N GLY A 204 3.18 1.74 1.53
CA GLY A 204 2.43 0.75 2.29
C GLY A 204 2.96 -0.66 2.01
N ILE A 205 3.23 -1.45 3.05
CA ILE A 205 3.65 -2.85 2.94
C ILE A 205 2.61 -3.72 3.63
N LEU A 206 2.11 -4.73 2.93
CA LEU A 206 1.17 -5.73 3.45
C LEU A 206 1.91 -7.08 3.52
N THR A 207 1.99 -7.71 4.69
CA THR A 207 2.67 -9.01 4.84
C THR A 207 2.11 -9.85 5.98
N LEU A 208 2.60 -11.07 6.17
CA LEU A 208 2.20 -11.91 7.30
C LEU A 208 3.18 -11.74 8.46
N GLU A 209 2.70 -11.82 9.70
CA GLU A 209 3.55 -11.63 10.88
C GLU A 209 4.73 -12.62 10.88
N ASN A 210 4.48 -13.88 10.53
CA ASN A 210 5.47 -14.94 10.48
C ASN A 210 6.37 -14.90 9.23
N ALA A 211 6.06 -14.05 8.25
CA ALA A 211 6.86 -13.89 7.03
C ALA A 211 7.91 -12.77 7.15
N ALA A 212 7.68 -11.81 8.05
CA ALA A 212 8.55 -10.66 8.28
C ALA A 212 9.65 -10.89 9.32
N ALA A 213 9.74 -12.10 9.88
CA ALA A 213 10.73 -12.52 10.87
C ALA A 213 12.04 -12.99 10.22
#